data_AF-A0A6I8N6U4-F1
#
_entry.id   AF-A0A6I8N6U4-F1
#
_cell.length_a   1.000
_cell.length_b   1.000
_cell.length_c   1.000
_cell.angle_alpha   90.00
_cell.angle_beta   90.00
_cell.angle_gamma   90.00
#
_symmetry.space_group_name_H-M   'P 1'
#
loop_
_entity.id
_entity.type
_entity.pdbx_description
1 polymer ?
#
loop_
_entity_poly.entity_id
_entity_poly.type
_entity_poly.pdbx_seq_one_letter_code
_entity_poly.pdbx_strand_id
1 'polypeptide(L)'
;MRLVSWNINGIRRPAAGVGRVLEALGADVVCLQETRVTRDLLDEPTAIVEGYNSYFSFSRGRSGYSGVATFCKDSATPVAAEEGLSGLLADNRGAIGCYGDTEGFTEDELRALDSEGRAVITQHRIRTSDKREKTLTVINVYCPHADPEKPERKTFKLRFYHLLKLRAEAILRAGSHVIILGDVNTSHRPIDHCDPSDPVRIEWPHLCLFLYHLSEDSSLSSNCQSFLTENISIHRAVECIPSICTTNPQLGNMT
;
A
#
# COMPACT_ATOMS: atom_id res chain seq x y z
N MET A 1 -17.84 0.43 -0.36
CA MET A 1 -16.50 0.90 -0.79
C MET A 1 -15.68 -0.32 -1.19
N ARG A 2 -15.11 -0.33 -2.39
CA ARG A 2 -14.23 -1.38 -2.91
C ARG A 2 -12.80 -0.85 -3.01
N LEU A 3 -11.85 -1.58 -2.43
CA LEU A 3 -10.42 -1.26 -2.49
C LEU A 3 -9.70 -2.32 -3.34
N VAL A 4 -8.72 -1.89 -4.14
CA VAL A 4 -7.82 -2.76 -4.90
C VAL A 4 -6.39 -2.40 -4.61
N SER A 5 -5.54 -3.42 -4.42
CA SER A 5 -4.08 -3.28 -4.39
C SER A 5 -3.48 -3.96 -5.60
N TRP A 6 -2.53 -3.31 -6.27
CA TRP A 6 -1.78 -3.94 -7.35
C TRP A 6 -0.36 -3.39 -7.49
N ASN A 7 0.63 -4.27 -7.34
CA ASN A 7 1.97 -3.97 -7.83
C ASN A 7 1.96 -4.04 -9.37
N ILE A 8 1.98 -2.88 -10.02
CA ILE A 8 1.81 -2.73 -11.46
C ILE A 8 3.13 -2.85 -12.23
N ASN A 9 4.27 -2.92 -11.52
CA ASN A 9 5.60 -3.04 -12.12
C ASN A 9 5.89 -1.97 -13.20
N GLY A 10 5.39 -0.75 -13.02
CA GLY A 10 5.51 0.37 -13.94
C GLY A 10 4.16 0.81 -14.48
N ILE A 11 3.69 1.98 -14.04
CA ILE A 11 2.35 2.52 -14.34
C ILE A 11 2.14 2.83 -15.83
N ARG A 12 3.23 2.97 -16.60
CA ARG A 12 3.23 3.22 -18.04
C ARG A 12 3.26 1.96 -18.90
N ARG A 13 3.42 0.78 -18.31
CA ARG A 13 3.46 -0.48 -19.07
C ARG A 13 2.13 -0.83 -19.75
N PRO A 14 0.95 -0.60 -19.14
CA PRO A 14 -0.30 -0.89 -19.81
C PRO A 14 -0.46 -0.05 -21.07
N ALA A 15 -0.50 -0.68 -22.24
CA ALA A 15 -0.66 0.00 -23.53
C ALA A 15 -1.98 0.80 -23.63
N ALA A 16 -2.99 0.37 -22.87
CA ALA A 16 -4.29 1.03 -22.77
C ALA A 16 -4.28 2.32 -21.92
N GLY A 17 -3.19 2.60 -21.22
CA GLY A 17 -3.09 3.69 -20.23
C GLY A 17 -3.71 3.33 -18.87
N VAL A 18 -3.32 4.06 -17.83
CA VAL A 18 -3.77 3.80 -16.46
C VAL A 18 -5.28 4.06 -16.29
N GLY A 19 -5.86 5.03 -17.00
CA GLY A 19 -7.29 5.33 -16.89
C GLY A 19 -8.20 4.14 -17.22
N ARG A 20 -7.92 3.42 -18.32
CA ARG A 20 -8.66 2.21 -18.70
C ARG A 20 -8.45 1.06 -17.71
N VAL A 21 -7.27 0.96 -17.13
CA VAL A 21 -6.99 0.00 -16.06
C VAL A 21 -7.86 0.28 -14.84
N LEU A 22 -7.94 1.54 -14.39
CA LEU A 22 -8.76 1.94 -13.24
C LEU A 22 -10.24 1.68 -13.49
N GLU A 23 -10.73 2.00 -14.69
CA GLU A 23 -12.09 1.71 -15.13
C GLU A 23 -12.39 0.20 -15.09
N ALA A 24 -11.51 -0.63 -15.66
CA ALA A 24 -11.65 -2.08 -15.67
C ALA A 24 -11.62 -2.70 -14.27
N LEU A 25 -10.80 -2.16 -13.37
CA LEU A 25 -10.77 -2.59 -11.96
C LEU A 25 -12.07 -2.23 -11.24
N GLY A 26 -12.72 -1.12 -11.60
CA GLY A 26 -14.03 -0.74 -11.10
C GLY A 26 -14.09 -0.55 -9.57
N ALA A 27 -12.98 -0.17 -8.95
CA ALA A 27 -12.88 0.04 -7.51
C ALA A 27 -13.05 1.52 -7.12
N ASP A 28 -13.39 1.78 -5.87
CA ASP A 28 -13.51 3.15 -5.34
C ASP A 28 -12.14 3.73 -5.00
N VAL A 29 -11.24 2.89 -4.49
CA VAL A 29 -9.85 3.22 -4.18
C VAL A 29 -8.93 2.16 -4.79
N VAL A 30 -8.00 2.58 -5.65
CA VAL A 30 -6.98 1.72 -6.27
C VAL A 30 -5.60 2.15 -5.81
N CYS A 31 -4.90 1.26 -5.12
CA CYS A 31 -3.55 1.46 -4.63
C CYS A 31 -2.58 0.70 -5.54
N LEU A 32 -1.77 1.44 -6.28
CA LEU A 32 -0.72 0.91 -7.14
C LEU A 32 0.64 1.00 -6.44
N GLN A 33 1.42 -0.07 -6.57
CA GLN A 33 2.81 -0.15 -6.12
C GLN A 33 3.75 -0.31 -7.30
N GLU A 34 5.01 0.06 -7.11
CA GLU A 34 6.06 0.02 -8.13
C GLU A 34 5.67 0.80 -9.38
N THR A 35 5.21 2.05 -9.21
CA THR A 35 4.80 2.90 -10.33
C THR A 35 5.96 3.22 -11.27
N ARG A 36 7.20 3.21 -10.75
CA ARG A 36 8.45 3.49 -11.47
C ARG A 36 8.42 4.83 -12.21
N VAL A 37 7.72 5.81 -11.65
CA VAL A 37 7.65 7.17 -12.15
C VAL A 37 8.18 8.11 -11.08
N THR A 38 8.94 9.12 -11.51
CA THR A 38 9.39 10.23 -10.69
C THR A 38 8.63 11.50 -11.09
N ARG A 39 8.65 12.51 -10.22
CA ARG A 39 7.88 13.75 -10.40
C ARG A 39 8.20 14.47 -11.72
N ASP A 40 9.47 14.47 -12.12
CA ASP A 40 9.98 15.06 -13.36
C ASP A 40 9.52 14.31 -14.61
N LEU A 41 9.29 13.00 -14.49
CA LEU A 41 8.85 12.19 -15.60
C LEU A 41 7.33 12.14 -15.70
N LEU A 42 6.58 12.30 -14.60
CA LEU A 42 5.13 12.12 -14.54
C LEU A 42 4.40 12.99 -15.59
N ASP A 43 3.65 12.31 -16.46
CA ASP A 43 2.82 12.92 -17.49
C ASP A 43 1.39 13.13 -16.98
N GLU A 44 0.76 14.20 -17.45
CA GLU A 44 -0.59 14.60 -17.06
C GLU A 44 -1.63 13.47 -17.19
N PRO A 45 -1.70 12.67 -18.27
CA PRO A 45 -2.68 11.59 -18.39
C PRO A 45 -2.49 10.44 -17.40
N THR A 46 -1.28 10.28 -16.86
CA THR A 46 -0.98 9.29 -15.82
C THR A 46 -1.32 9.83 -14.43
N ALA A 47 -1.17 11.14 -14.22
CA ALA A 47 -1.46 11.79 -12.95
C ALA A 47 -2.95 12.12 -12.77
N ILE A 48 -3.56 12.68 -13.81
CA ILE A 48 -4.91 13.23 -13.82
C ILE A 48 -5.77 12.32 -14.68
N VAL A 49 -6.54 11.45 -14.02
CA VAL A 49 -7.48 10.55 -14.66
C VAL A 49 -8.89 11.05 -14.37
N GLU A 50 -9.70 11.23 -15.42
CA GLU A 50 -11.08 11.71 -15.27
C GLU A 50 -11.89 10.84 -14.29
N GLY A 51 -12.57 11.49 -13.34
CA GLY A 51 -13.36 10.83 -12.29
C GLY A 51 -12.53 10.27 -11.12
N TYR A 52 -11.21 10.48 -11.12
CA TYR A 52 -10.31 10.06 -10.04
C TYR A 52 -9.41 11.21 -9.54
N ASN A 53 -9.23 11.25 -8.23
CA ASN A 53 -8.21 12.02 -7.55
C ASN A 53 -7.02 11.10 -7.25
N SER A 54 -5.79 11.55 -7.48
CA SER A 54 -4.60 10.73 -7.34
C SER A 54 -3.61 11.31 -6.34
N TYR A 55 -2.95 10.42 -5.59
CA TYR A 55 -1.99 10.75 -4.55
C TYR A 55 -0.76 9.90 -4.73
N PHE A 56 0.40 10.52 -4.97
CA PHE A 56 1.64 9.83 -5.30
C PHE A 56 2.68 10.02 -4.22
N SER A 57 3.51 8.98 -4.05
CA SER A 57 4.81 9.10 -3.41
C SER A 57 5.90 8.74 -4.41
N PHE A 58 6.87 9.63 -4.59
CA PHE A 58 7.93 9.48 -5.59
C PHE A 58 9.27 9.16 -4.93
N SER A 59 10.06 8.30 -5.57
CA SER A 59 11.46 8.13 -5.16
C SER A 59 12.26 9.41 -5.42
N ARG A 60 13.03 9.87 -4.43
CA ARG A 60 13.81 11.12 -4.49
C ARG A 60 15.29 10.93 -4.86
N GLY A 61 15.76 9.70 -4.99
CA GLY A 61 17.17 9.40 -5.24
C GLY A 61 17.46 8.57 -6.49
N ARG A 62 16.43 7.94 -7.09
CA ARG A 62 16.60 7.02 -8.21
C ARG A 62 15.43 7.15 -9.19
N SER A 63 15.72 7.58 -10.41
CA SER A 63 14.73 7.60 -11.48
C SER A 63 14.31 6.19 -11.89
N GLY A 64 13.04 5.99 -12.22
CA GLY A 64 12.48 4.69 -12.60
C GLY A 64 12.42 3.66 -11.46
N TYR A 65 12.62 4.08 -10.21
CA TYR A 65 12.68 3.21 -9.04
C TYR A 65 11.48 3.40 -8.12
N SER A 66 10.94 2.28 -7.61
CA SER A 66 9.89 2.29 -6.57
C SER A 66 8.67 3.11 -6.97
N GLY A 67 8.08 3.84 -6.02
CA GLY A 67 6.92 4.69 -6.23
C GLY A 67 5.61 3.97 -5.93
N VAL A 68 4.70 4.69 -5.25
CA VAL A 68 3.33 4.25 -4.99
C VAL A 68 2.36 5.33 -5.40
N ALA A 69 1.16 4.93 -5.80
CA ALA A 69 0.07 5.84 -6.14
C ALA A 69 -1.26 5.31 -5.62
N THR A 70 -2.10 6.18 -5.08
CA THR A 70 -3.47 5.86 -4.70
C THR A 70 -4.41 6.72 -5.53
N PHE A 71 -5.28 6.06 -6.30
CA PHE A 71 -6.35 6.67 -7.07
C PHE A 71 -7.66 6.46 -6.33
N CYS A 72 -8.40 7.54 -6.11
CA CYS A 72 -9.69 7.54 -5.44
C CYS A 72 -10.74 8.11 -6.40
N LYS A 73 -11.84 7.40 -6.62
CA LYS A 73 -12.98 7.99 -7.34
C LYS A 73 -13.46 9.25 -6.63
N ASP A 74 -14.10 10.17 -7.34
CA ASP A 74 -14.68 11.37 -6.74
C ASP A 74 -15.64 11.05 -5.57
N SER A 75 -16.38 9.95 -5.69
CA SER A 75 -17.28 9.43 -4.64
C SER A 75 -16.57 8.92 -3.37
N ALA A 76 -15.26 8.73 -3.43
CA ALA A 76 -14.39 8.25 -2.35
C ALA A 76 -13.18 9.18 -2.16
N THR A 77 -13.34 10.47 -2.40
CA THR A 77 -12.29 11.47 -2.19
C THR A 77 -11.87 11.50 -0.73
N PRO A 78 -10.57 11.36 -0.41
CA PRO A 78 -10.11 11.40 0.96
C PRO A 78 -10.22 12.81 1.56
N VAL A 79 -10.44 12.88 2.87
CA VAL A 79 -10.42 14.12 3.66
C VAL A 79 -9.01 14.60 3.98
N ALA A 80 -8.02 13.71 3.91
CA ALA A 80 -6.61 14.02 4.10
C ALA A 80 -5.75 12.97 3.37
N ALA A 81 -4.57 13.39 2.92
CA ALA A 81 -3.59 12.51 2.30
C ALA A 81 -2.18 12.93 2.69
N GLU A 82 -1.28 11.97 2.87
CA GLU A 82 0.08 12.22 3.33
C GLU A 82 1.08 11.29 2.64
N GLU A 83 2.25 11.83 2.29
CA GLU A 83 3.37 11.07 1.74
C GLU A 83 4.29 10.58 2.86
N GLY A 84 4.73 9.32 2.78
CA GLY A 84 5.62 8.72 3.76
C GLY A 84 4.93 8.24 5.02
N LEU A 85 5.72 7.77 5.97
CA LEU A 85 5.27 7.22 7.26
C LEU A 85 5.67 8.12 8.44
N SER A 86 6.76 8.88 8.31
CA SER A 86 7.36 9.65 9.41
C SER A 86 6.81 11.06 9.56
N GLY A 87 6.18 11.61 8.52
CA GLY A 87 5.75 13.01 8.47
C GLY A 87 6.79 14.00 7.99
N LEU A 88 8.05 13.59 7.80
CA LEU A 88 9.11 14.49 7.34
C LEU A 88 8.90 15.00 5.90
N LEU A 89 8.07 14.32 5.12
CA LEU A 89 7.69 14.72 3.76
C LEU A 89 6.34 15.43 3.70
N ALA A 90 5.59 15.48 4.80
CA ALA A 90 4.28 16.10 4.82
C ALA A 90 4.44 17.61 4.67
N ASP A 91 3.63 18.22 3.80
CA ASP A 91 3.41 19.66 3.91
C ASP A 91 2.48 19.92 5.10
N ASN A 92 2.64 21.05 5.79
CA ASN A 92 1.88 21.35 7.01
C ASN A 92 0.36 21.54 6.76
N ARG A 93 -0.17 21.35 5.55
CA ARG A 93 -1.58 21.55 5.20
C ARG A 93 -2.24 20.22 4.84
N GLY A 94 -3.04 19.69 5.77
CA GLY A 94 -3.81 18.47 5.52
C GLY A 94 -3.06 17.17 5.77
N ALA A 95 -1.94 17.24 6.52
CA ALA A 95 -1.27 16.07 7.07
C ALA A 95 -2.22 15.26 7.98
N ILE A 96 -2.11 13.95 7.90
CA ILE A 96 -2.86 12.98 8.71
C ILE A 96 -2.34 12.95 10.15
N GLY A 97 -1.02 13.14 10.34
CA GLY A 97 -0.42 13.10 11.67
C GLY A 97 -0.52 11.72 12.33
N CYS A 98 -0.47 11.68 13.67
CA CYS A 98 -0.40 10.41 14.42
C CYS A 98 0.88 9.60 14.08
N TYR A 99 2.05 10.23 14.22
CA TYR A 99 3.36 9.64 13.87
C TYR A 99 3.78 8.46 14.76
N GLY A 100 3.23 8.38 15.98
CA GLY A 100 3.63 7.40 16.97
C GLY A 100 4.95 7.75 17.65
N ASP A 101 5.46 6.84 18.47
CA ASP A 101 6.76 6.98 19.13
C ASP A 101 7.87 6.58 18.15
N THR A 102 8.70 7.55 17.78
CA THR A 102 9.82 7.37 16.84
C THR A 102 11.17 7.64 17.51
N GLU A 103 11.26 7.66 18.85
CA GLU A 103 12.51 7.92 19.58
C GLU A 103 13.66 6.96 19.19
N GLY A 104 13.31 5.76 18.74
CA GLY A 104 14.28 4.77 18.26
C GLY A 104 14.85 5.04 16.86
N PHE A 105 14.48 6.13 16.18
CA PHE A 105 14.94 6.48 14.83
C PHE A 105 15.63 7.84 14.84
N THR A 106 16.70 7.99 14.06
CA THR A 106 17.27 9.32 13.78
C THR A 106 16.47 10.00 12.67
N GLU A 107 16.52 11.33 12.60
CA GLU A 107 15.86 12.08 11.51
C GLU A 107 16.38 11.65 10.13
N ASP A 108 17.69 11.42 10.00
CA ASP A 108 18.30 10.94 8.75
C ASP A 108 17.78 9.55 8.36
N GLU A 109 17.55 8.66 9.33
CA GLU A 109 16.98 7.35 9.09
C GLU A 109 15.52 7.45 8.62
N LEU A 110 14.70 8.26 9.30
CA LEU A 110 13.31 8.51 8.89
C LEU A 110 13.24 9.09 7.48
N ARG A 111 14.11 10.07 7.19
CA ARG A 111 14.22 10.68 5.86
C ARG A 111 14.62 9.65 4.82
N ALA A 112 15.58 8.77 5.12
CA ALA A 112 15.99 7.70 4.21
C ALA A 112 14.85 6.71 3.94
N LEU A 113 14.12 6.29 4.98
CA LEU A 113 12.99 5.36 4.87
C LEU A 113 11.86 5.91 3.98
N ASP A 114 11.53 7.19 4.12
CA ASP A 114 10.47 7.84 3.33
C ASP A 114 10.94 8.27 1.92
N SER A 115 12.23 8.54 1.72
CA SER A 115 12.76 9.04 0.44
C SER A 115 12.64 8.07 -0.75
N GLU A 116 12.41 6.78 -0.49
CA GLU A 116 12.28 5.75 -1.54
C GLU A 116 10.88 5.70 -2.18
N GLY A 117 9.94 6.57 -1.79
CA GLY A 117 8.63 6.65 -2.42
C GLY A 117 7.75 5.44 -2.16
N ARG A 118 7.78 4.91 -0.91
CA ARG A 118 7.25 3.59 -0.56
C ARG A 118 5.90 3.60 0.14
N ALA A 119 5.41 4.76 0.55
CA ALA A 119 4.18 4.87 1.29
C ALA A 119 3.40 6.12 0.91
N VAL A 120 2.10 5.95 0.70
CA VAL A 120 1.14 7.05 0.63
C VAL A 120 -0.07 6.67 1.47
N ILE A 121 -0.54 7.61 2.27
CA ILE A 121 -1.65 7.41 3.21
C ILE A 121 -2.81 8.29 2.78
N THR A 122 -4.02 7.73 2.76
CA THR A 122 -5.26 8.49 2.50
C THR A 122 -6.29 8.21 3.58
N GLN A 123 -6.97 9.25 4.05
CA GLN A 123 -8.01 9.16 5.07
C GLN A 123 -9.39 9.43 4.47
N HIS A 124 -10.34 8.55 4.75
CA HIS A 124 -11.67 8.54 4.16
C HIS A 124 -12.73 8.60 5.26
N ARG A 125 -13.84 9.27 4.99
CA ARG A 125 -15.05 9.14 5.82
C ARG A 125 -15.88 7.99 5.27
N ILE A 126 -16.17 7.02 6.12
CA ILE A 126 -17.02 5.88 5.78
C ILE A 126 -18.24 5.84 6.70
N ARG A 127 -19.35 5.34 6.17
CA ARG A 127 -20.53 5.02 6.97
C ARG A 127 -20.58 3.51 7.20
N THR A 128 -20.58 3.10 8.46
CA THR A 128 -20.68 1.70 8.88
C THR A 128 -22.13 1.20 8.81
N SER A 129 -22.31 -0.12 8.95
CA SER A 129 -23.63 -0.78 8.91
C SER A 129 -24.60 -0.26 9.97
N ASP A 130 -24.09 0.16 11.13
CA ASP A 130 -24.83 0.81 12.21
C ASP A 130 -25.13 2.31 11.95
N LYS A 131 -24.89 2.78 10.72
CA LYS A 131 -25.09 4.16 10.24
C LYS A 131 -24.20 5.21 10.91
N ARG A 132 -23.18 4.81 11.68
CA ARG A 132 -22.20 5.75 12.24
C ARG A 132 -21.19 6.17 11.20
N GLU A 133 -20.69 7.40 11.34
CA GLU A 133 -19.58 7.88 10.54
C GLU A 133 -18.27 7.54 11.25
N LYS A 134 -17.33 6.98 10.49
CA LYS A 134 -16.02 6.55 10.97
C LYS A 134 -14.95 7.02 10.01
N THR A 135 -13.74 7.19 10.54
CA THR A 135 -12.56 7.46 9.72
C THR A 135 -11.92 6.13 9.35
N LEU A 136 -11.65 5.95 8.06
CA LEU A 136 -10.86 4.84 7.53
C LEU A 136 -9.56 5.40 6.97
N THR A 137 -8.43 4.94 7.49
CA THR A 137 -7.11 5.26 6.97
C THR A 137 -6.60 4.11 6.12
N VAL A 138 -6.25 4.40 4.88
CA VAL A 138 -5.67 3.46 3.93
C VAL A 138 -4.19 3.78 3.77
N ILE A 139 -3.33 2.83 4.14
CA ILE A 139 -1.88 2.92 4.01
C ILE A 139 -1.45 2.05 2.84
N ASN A 140 -1.17 2.67 1.69
CA ASN A 140 -0.65 2.01 0.50
C ASN A 140 0.88 1.89 0.61
N VAL A 141 1.41 0.66 0.65
CA VAL A 141 2.84 0.42 0.87
C VAL A 141 3.50 -0.42 -0.23
N TYR A 142 4.72 -0.07 -0.59
CA TYR A 142 5.65 -0.92 -1.33
C TYR A 142 6.86 -1.21 -0.45
N CYS A 143 6.79 -2.31 0.30
CA CYS A 143 7.81 -2.64 1.29
C CYS A 143 9.15 -2.97 0.62
N PRO A 144 10.29 -2.67 1.26
CA PRO A 144 11.60 -2.95 0.69
C PRO A 144 11.81 -4.45 0.47
N HIS A 145 12.48 -4.78 -0.63
CA HIS A 145 13.02 -6.12 -0.85
C HIS A 145 14.38 -6.26 -0.17
N ALA A 146 14.62 -7.41 0.47
CA ALA A 146 15.91 -7.77 1.04
C ALA A 146 16.76 -8.46 -0.03
N ASP A 147 17.86 -7.82 -0.41
CA ASP A 147 18.82 -8.34 -1.37
C ASP A 147 19.93 -9.09 -0.61
N PRO A 148 20.15 -10.40 -0.84
CA PRO A 148 21.16 -11.19 -0.13
C PRO A 148 22.58 -10.67 -0.30
N GLU A 149 22.88 -9.99 -1.41
CA GLU A 149 24.19 -9.40 -1.67
C GLU A 149 24.39 -8.06 -0.94
N LYS A 150 23.32 -7.51 -0.36
CA LYS A 150 23.27 -6.20 0.32
C LYS A 150 22.61 -6.31 1.69
N PRO A 151 23.34 -6.73 2.73
CA PRO A 151 22.80 -6.92 4.08
C PRO A 151 22.09 -5.68 4.65
N GLU A 152 22.51 -4.48 4.27
CA GLU A 152 21.88 -3.23 4.65
C GLU A 152 20.43 -3.11 4.18
N ARG A 153 20.05 -3.77 3.07
CA ARG A 153 18.67 -3.80 2.58
C ARG A 153 17.75 -4.60 3.48
N LYS A 154 18.28 -5.66 4.11
CA LYS A 154 17.53 -6.41 5.13
C LYS A 154 17.27 -5.55 6.35
N THR A 155 18.28 -4.83 6.84
CA THR A 155 18.11 -3.88 7.95
C THR A 155 17.10 -2.79 7.58
N PHE A 156 17.23 -2.19 6.40
CA PHE A 156 16.30 -1.18 5.89
C PHE A 156 14.85 -1.71 5.83
N LYS A 157 14.64 -2.94 5.35
CA LYS A 157 13.33 -3.61 5.33
C LYS A 157 12.74 -3.75 6.74
N LEU A 158 13.52 -4.22 7.71
CA LEU A 158 13.04 -4.40 9.09
C LEU A 158 12.73 -3.06 9.77
N ARG A 159 13.55 -2.03 9.52
CA ARG A 159 13.32 -0.68 10.05
C ARG A 159 12.09 -0.03 9.43
N PHE A 160 11.87 -0.21 8.13
CA PHE A 160 10.63 0.21 7.46
C PHE A 160 9.39 -0.45 8.06
N TYR A 161 9.44 -1.76 8.32
CA TYR A 161 8.33 -2.46 8.99
C TYR A 161 8.05 -1.94 10.39
N HIS A 162 9.11 -1.64 11.16
CA HIS A 162 8.95 -1.08 12.49
C HIS A 162 8.25 0.29 12.44
N LEU A 163 8.69 1.17 11.53
CA LEU A 163 8.07 2.48 11.33
C LEU A 163 6.60 2.36 10.88
N LEU A 164 6.32 1.47 9.92
CA LEU A 164 4.96 1.19 9.44
C LEU A 164 4.05 0.73 10.58
N LYS A 165 4.53 -0.17 11.44
CA LYS A 165 3.79 -0.63 12.62
C LYS A 165 3.46 0.54 13.54
N LEU A 166 4.46 1.32 13.94
CA LEU A 166 4.30 2.45 14.87
C LEU A 166 3.27 3.46 14.34
N ARG A 167 3.38 3.80 13.06
CA ARG A 167 2.45 4.70 12.37
C ARG A 167 1.03 4.16 12.35
N ALA A 168 0.84 2.91 11.93
CA ALA A 168 -0.48 2.29 11.85
C ALA A 168 -1.14 2.18 13.23
N GLU A 169 -0.40 1.78 14.26
CA GLU A 169 -0.92 1.72 15.62
C GLU A 169 -1.29 3.09 16.19
N ALA A 170 -0.49 4.12 15.91
CA ALA A 170 -0.79 5.47 16.37
C ALA A 170 -2.08 6.00 15.75
N ILE A 171 -2.30 5.75 14.46
CA ILE A 171 -3.55 6.09 13.76
C ILE A 171 -4.73 5.29 14.34
N LEU A 172 -4.54 4.00 14.62
CA LEU A 172 -5.57 3.14 15.22
C LEU A 172 -5.95 3.63 16.63
N ARG A 173 -4.97 3.96 17.47
CA ARG A 173 -5.17 4.52 18.82
C ARG A 173 -5.87 5.88 18.79
N ALA A 174 -5.70 6.66 17.73
CA ALA A 174 -6.43 7.91 17.52
C ALA A 174 -7.92 7.70 17.14
N GLY A 175 -8.38 6.45 17.00
CA GLY A 175 -9.78 6.09 16.76
C GLY A 175 -10.16 5.90 15.30
N SER A 176 -9.19 5.87 14.38
CA SER A 176 -9.42 5.52 12.98
C SER A 176 -9.39 4.00 12.79
N HIS A 177 -10.18 3.48 11.85
CA HIS A 177 -9.93 2.16 11.28
C HIS A 177 -8.72 2.26 10.34
N VAL A 178 -7.92 1.19 10.25
CA VAL A 178 -6.69 1.19 9.44
C VAL A 178 -6.66 -0.03 8.54
N ILE A 179 -6.46 0.19 7.24
CA ILE A 179 -6.13 -0.85 6.28
C ILE A 179 -4.72 -0.58 5.78
N ILE A 180 -3.84 -1.56 5.97
CA ILE A 180 -2.53 -1.59 5.34
C ILE A 180 -2.64 -2.53 4.14
N LEU A 181 -2.33 -2.03 2.95
CA LEU A 181 -2.37 -2.83 1.73
C LEU A 181 -1.24 -2.46 0.78
N GLY A 182 -0.84 -3.42 -0.04
CA GLY A 182 0.28 -3.24 -0.94
C GLY A 182 1.13 -4.49 -1.07
N ASP A 183 2.31 -4.31 -1.63
CA ASP A 183 3.31 -5.36 -1.74
C ASP A 183 4.19 -5.33 -0.50
N VAL A 184 3.91 -6.29 0.40
CA VAL A 184 4.62 -6.47 1.67
C VAL A 184 5.99 -7.11 1.47
N ASN A 185 6.27 -7.72 0.30
CA ASN A 185 7.53 -8.40 0.01
C ASN A 185 7.93 -9.52 1.01
N THR A 186 6.94 -10.15 1.64
CA THR A 186 7.12 -11.27 2.58
C THR A 186 5.93 -12.22 2.51
N SER A 187 6.18 -13.53 2.35
CA SER A 187 5.15 -14.57 2.50
C SER A 187 4.90 -14.82 4.00
N HIS A 188 3.64 -14.92 4.40
CA HIS A 188 3.28 -15.08 5.82
C HIS A 188 3.43 -16.54 6.27
N ARG A 189 2.80 -17.47 5.54
CA ARG A 189 2.79 -18.89 5.88
C ARG A 189 3.41 -19.72 4.75
N PRO A 190 3.87 -20.96 5.02
CA PRO A 190 4.38 -21.85 3.97
C PRO A 190 3.41 -22.03 2.80
N ILE A 191 2.09 -22.03 3.06
CA ILE A 191 1.04 -22.13 2.02
C ILE A 191 1.01 -20.93 1.06
N ASP A 192 1.61 -19.80 1.45
CA ASP A 192 1.75 -18.61 0.61
C ASP A 192 3.05 -18.65 -0.25
N HIS A 193 3.72 -19.81 -0.29
CA HIS A 193 4.91 -20.06 -1.09
C HIS A 193 4.74 -21.34 -1.93
N CYS A 194 5.33 -21.37 -3.13
CA CYS A 194 5.19 -22.51 -4.04
C CYS A 194 5.98 -23.75 -3.59
N ASP A 195 7.05 -23.55 -2.81
CA ASP A 195 7.84 -24.63 -2.23
C ASP A 195 7.49 -24.80 -0.74
N PRO A 196 6.83 -25.91 -0.35
CA PRO A 196 6.47 -26.17 1.05
C PRO A 196 7.69 -26.54 1.93
N SER A 197 8.85 -26.77 1.33
CA SER A 197 10.07 -27.26 1.99
C SER A 197 11.17 -26.21 2.09
N ASP A 198 10.99 -25.02 1.55
CA ASP A 198 11.96 -23.93 1.63
C ASP A 198 11.72 -23.04 2.87
N PRO A 199 12.49 -23.19 3.96
CA PRO A 199 12.38 -22.32 5.13
C PRO A 199 12.92 -20.90 4.87
N VAL A 200 13.57 -20.63 3.73
CA VAL A 200 14.42 -19.45 3.51
C VAL A 200 13.64 -18.16 3.27
N ARG A 201 12.33 -18.22 3.00
CA ARG A 201 11.51 -17.01 2.76
C ARG A 201 10.48 -16.68 3.83
N ILE A 202 10.42 -17.44 4.91
CA ILE A 202 9.65 -17.07 6.10
C ILE A 202 10.53 -16.14 6.93
N GLU A 203 10.73 -14.92 6.43
CA GLU A 203 11.14 -13.85 7.32
C GLU A 203 9.97 -13.66 8.30
N TRP A 204 10.25 -13.71 9.59
CA TRP A 204 9.30 -13.32 10.63
C TRP A 204 9.53 -11.85 10.98
N PRO A 205 9.17 -10.86 10.13
CA PRO A 205 9.01 -9.52 10.66
C PRO A 205 7.79 -9.59 11.56
N HIS A 206 7.93 -9.13 12.80
CA HIS A 206 6.82 -8.99 13.74
C HIS A 206 5.59 -8.28 13.14
N LEU A 207 5.73 -7.57 12.00
CA LEU A 207 4.65 -7.02 11.20
C LEU A 207 3.68 -8.06 10.60
N CYS A 208 4.15 -9.20 10.06
CA CYS A 208 3.24 -10.25 9.54
C CYS A 208 2.45 -10.91 10.67
N LEU A 209 3.11 -11.15 11.80
CA LEU A 209 2.45 -11.64 13.01
C LEU A 209 1.48 -10.61 13.60
N PHE A 210 1.83 -9.31 13.55
CA PHE A 210 1.03 -8.20 14.05
C PHE A 210 -0.20 -7.92 13.20
N LEU A 211 -0.06 -7.95 11.88
CA LEU A 211 -1.16 -7.92 10.92
C LEU A 211 -2.18 -9.04 11.22
N TYR A 212 -1.72 -10.16 11.77
CA TYR A 212 -2.55 -11.26 12.26
C TYR A 212 -3.05 -11.05 13.71
N HIS A 213 -2.22 -10.59 14.65
CA HIS A 213 -2.59 -10.37 16.06
C HIS A 213 -3.62 -9.25 16.25
N LEU A 214 -3.58 -8.23 15.40
CA LEU A 214 -4.65 -7.22 15.30
C LEU A 214 -6.03 -7.83 14.95
N SER A 215 -6.05 -9.05 14.39
CA SER A 215 -7.28 -9.82 14.15
C SER A 215 -7.61 -10.84 15.25
N GLU A 216 -6.66 -11.17 16.14
CA GLU A 216 -6.76 -12.30 17.09
C GLU A 216 -6.41 -11.96 18.57
N ASP A 217 -6.38 -10.69 18.99
CA ASP A 217 -6.00 -10.36 20.37
C ASP A 217 -6.98 -10.96 21.40
N SER A 218 -6.51 -11.98 22.12
CA SER A 218 -7.30 -12.96 22.87
C SER A 218 -7.43 -12.64 24.37
N SER A 219 -7.32 -11.36 24.77
CA SER A 219 -7.46 -10.94 26.16
C SER A 219 -8.74 -10.16 26.48
N LEU A 220 -9.76 -10.22 25.62
CA LEU A 220 -11.06 -9.58 25.87
C LEU A 220 -12.19 -10.62 25.84
N SER A 221 -13.08 -10.50 26.82
CA SER A 221 -14.11 -11.49 27.19
C SER A 221 -15.00 -11.94 26.03
N SER A 222 -15.51 -13.16 26.17
CA SER A 222 -16.21 -14.00 25.18
C SER A 222 -17.40 -13.40 24.42
N ASN A 223 -17.80 -12.16 24.70
CA ASN A 223 -18.84 -11.44 23.96
C ASN A 223 -18.31 -10.46 22.90
N CYS A 224 -16.97 -10.27 22.78
CA CYS A 224 -16.36 -9.38 21.77
C CYS A 224 -15.72 -10.11 20.57
N GLN A 225 -15.69 -11.44 20.56
CA GLN A 225 -15.06 -12.23 19.48
C GLN A 225 -15.73 -12.08 18.10
N SER A 226 -16.96 -11.56 18.03
CA SER A 226 -17.62 -11.24 16.75
C SER A 226 -17.33 -9.83 16.23
N PHE A 227 -16.63 -8.97 16.99
CA PHE A 227 -16.53 -7.54 16.70
C PHE A 227 -15.18 -7.09 16.13
N LEU A 228 -14.12 -7.91 16.24
CA LEU A 228 -12.76 -7.54 15.81
C LEU A 228 -12.32 -8.15 14.47
N THR A 229 -12.92 -9.26 14.05
CA THR A 229 -12.82 -9.77 12.68
C THR A 229 -13.36 -8.79 11.63
N GLU A 230 -14.16 -7.79 12.04
CA GLU A 230 -14.72 -6.76 11.16
C GLU A 230 -13.82 -5.51 10.97
N ASN A 231 -12.79 -5.31 11.80
CA ASN A 231 -12.15 -3.99 11.90
C ASN A 231 -10.78 -3.86 11.23
N ILE A 232 -10.12 -4.97 10.88
CA ILE A 232 -8.88 -5.01 10.08
C ILE A 232 -8.97 -6.20 9.14
N SER A 233 -9.24 -5.93 7.87
CA SER A 233 -9.36 -6.96 6.83
C SER A 233 -8.11 -6.97 5.94
N ILE A 234 -7.30 -8.02 6.07
CA ILE A 234 -6.32 -8.40 5.05
C ILE A 234 -7.05 -9.32 4.08
N HIS A 235 -7.71 -8.73 3.09
CA HIS A 235 -8.36 -9.55 2.07
C HIS A 235 -7.32 -10.12 1.11
N ARG A 236 -7.27 -11.46 1.02
CA ARG A 236 -6.71 -12.18 -0.13
C ARG A 236 -7.53 -11.78 -1.36
N ALA A 237 -7.03 -10.85 -2.17
CA ALA A 237 -7.47 -10.70 -3.55
C ALA A 237 -6.43 -11.39 -4.43
N VAL A 238 -6.49 -12.72 -4.50
CA VAL A 238 -5.92 -13.45 -5.65
C VAL A 238 -7.07 -13.66 -6.63
N GLU A 239 -7.50 -12.57 -7.28
CA GLU A 239 -8.17 -12.69 -8.56
C GLU A 239 -7.09 -12.47 -9.61
N CYS A 240 -6.64 -13.55 -10.25
CA CYS A 240 -5.96 -13.45 -11.53
C CYS A 240 -6.95 -12.80 -12.50
N ILE A 241 -6.76 -11.52 -12.79
CA ILE A 241 -7.41 -10.88 -13.93
C ILE A 241 -6.96 -11.67 -15.17
N PRO A 242 -7.85 -12.35 -15.90
CA PRO A 242 -7.47 -13.03 -17.13
C PRO A 242 -6.90 -11.98 -18.09
N SER A 243 -5.61 -12.12 -18.40
CA SER A 243 -4.90 -11.51 -19.53
C SER A 243 -5.68 -10.43 -20.30
N ILE A 244 -5.49 -9.16 -19.94
CA ILE A 244 -5.82 -7.99 -20.79
C ILE A 244 -4.95 -7.97 -22.09
N CYS A 245 -4.11 -8.97 -22.30
CA CYS A 245 -3.38 -9.21 -23.55
C CYS A 245 -4.10 -10.24 -24.44
N THR A 246 -5.20 -9.85 -25.08
CA THR A 246 -5.70 -10.45 -26.33
C THR A 246 -6.20 -9.27 -27.17
N THR A 247 -5.85 -9.02 -28.43
CA THR A 247 -5.33 -9.83 -29.54
C THR A 247 -4.60 -8.90 -30.55
N ASN A 248 -3.65 -9.42 -31.33
CA ASN A 248 -3.50 -8.97 -32.72
C ASN A 248 -3.22 -10.21 -33.60
N PRO A 249 -4.23 -10.81 -34.25
CA PRO A 249 -4.04 -11.89 -35.18
C PRO A 249 -4.15 -11.35 -36.59
N GLN A 250 -3.15 -10.57 -37.05
CA GLN A 250 -2.92 -10.32 -38.47
C GLN A 250 -1.42 -10.17 -38.76
N LEU A 251 -0.76 -11.31 -38.97
CA LEU A 251 0.36 -11.39 -39.90
C LEU A 251 -0.01 -12.45 -40.94
N GLY A 252 -0.24 -11.98 -42.16
CA GLY A 252 -0.50 -12.81 -43.32
C GLY A 252 0.74 -13.60 -43.71
N ASN A 253 0.52 -14.85 -44.08
CA ASN A 253 1.48 -15.61 -44.87
C ASN A 253 1.48 -15.04 -46.30
N MET A 254 2.54 -14.31 -46.64
CA MET A 254 3.04 -14.19 -48.00
C MET A 254 4.42 -14.84 -48.04
N THR A 255 4.45 -16.10 -48.51
CA THR A 255 5.41 -16.71 -49.45
C THR A 255 5.02 -18.17 -49.62
#